data_AF-A0A2E6MPB2-F1
#
_entry.id   AF-A0A2E6MPB2-F1
#
_cell.length_a   1.000
_cell.length_b   1.000
_cell.length_c   1.000
_cell.angle_alpha   90.00
_cell.angle_beta   90.00
_cell.angle_gamma   90.00
#
_symmetry.space_group_name_H-M   'P 1'
#
loop_
_entity.id
_entity.type
_entity.pdbx_description
1 polymer ?
#
loop_
_entity_poly.entity_id
_entity_poly.type
_entity_poly.pdbx_seq_one_letter_code
_entity_poly.pdbx_strand_id
1 'polypeptide(L)' 'MTDKIYESPDGGLTVYERDTKTGERICIEREVKPDWHLEDHEFHDCMIYATEGNKTLQKLMSKMKMTYNLLKED' A
#
# COMPACT_ATOMS: atom_id res chain seq x y z
N MET A 1 -31.28 19.45 -10.27
CA MET A 1 -30.42 19.00 -9.16
C MET A 1 -29.05 18.66 -9.74
N THR A 2 -27.99 18.73 -8.96
CA THR A 2 -26.67 18.21 -9.37
C THR A 2 -26.51 16.91 -8.59
N ASP A 3 -26.54 15.78 -9.27
CA ASP A 3 -26.42 14.50 -8.61
C ASP A 3 -24.92 14.22 -8.38
N LYS A 4 -24.58 13.67 -7.23
CA LYS A 4 -23.21 13.27 -6.89
C LYS A 4 -23.11 11.75 -7.04
N ILE A 5 -22.11 11.28 -7.77
CA ILE A 5 -21.82 9.85 -7.90
C ILE A 5 -20.59 9.54 -7.07
N TYR A 6 -20.67 8.52 -6.21
CA TYR A 6 -19.52 8.02 -5.47
C TYR A 6 -18.96 6.81 -6.21
N GLU A 7 -17.67 6.87 -6.55
CA GLU A 7 -16.98 5.84 -7.29
C GLU A 7 -15.75 5.36 -6.52
N SER A 8 -15.55 4.04 -6.52
CA SER A 8 -14.35 3.44 -5.96
C SER A 8 -13.77 2.45 -6.98
N PRO A 9 -12.81 2.90 -7.80
CA PRO A 9 -12.24 2.07 -8.88
C PRO A 9 -11.38 0.92 -8.36
N ASP A 10 -10.98 0.96 -7.09
CA ASP A 10 -10.13 0.01 -6.39
C ASP A 10 -10.91 -0.89 -5.41
N GLY A 11 -12.22 -1.00 -5.59
CA GLY A 11 -13.05 -1.95 -4.83
C GLY A 11 -13.38 -1.53 -3.40
N GLY A 12 -13.31 -0.23 -3.09
CA GLY A 12 -13.69 0.36 -1.81
C GLY A 12 -12.53 1.01 -1.05
N LEU A 13 -11.30 0.95 -1.56
CA LEU A 13 -10.12 1.46 -0.86
C LEU A 13 -9.99 2.98 -0.95
N THR A 14 -10.33 3.56 -2.11
CA THR A 14 -10.35 5.00 -2.35
C THR A 14 -11.73 5.40 -2.85
N VAL A 15 -12.32 6.43 -2.26
CA VAL A 15 -13.62 6.96 -2.67
C VAL A 15 -13.45 8.31 -3.35
N TYR A 16 -14.01 8.42 -4.55
CA TYR A 16 -14.11 9.65 -5.30
C TYR A 16 -15.55 10.12 -5.36
N GLU A 17 -15.78 11.40 -5.10
CA GLU A 17 -17.01 12.09 -5.46
C GLU A 17 -16.86 12.64 -6.88
N ARG A 18 -17.81 12.30 -7.77
CA ARG A 18 -17.91 12.88 -9.11
C ARG A 18 -19.16 13.74 -9.23
N ASP A 19 -18.98 15.00 -9.63
CA ASP A 19 -20.07 15.88 -10.02
C ASP A 19 -20.62 15.48 -11.40
N THR A 20 -21.93 15.26 -11.51
CA THR A 20 -22.56 14.80 -12.77
C THR A 20 -22.70 15.86 -13.86
N LYS A 21 -22.53 17.14 -13.53
CA LYS A 21 -22.58 18.26 -14.50
C LYS A 21 -21.21 18.63 -15.03
N THR A 22 -20.23 18.75 -14.16
CA THR A 22 -18.87 19.16 -14.55
C THR A 22 -17.97 17.98 -14.89
N GLY A 23 -18.29 16.79 -14.38
CA GLY A 23 -17.43 15.61 -14.48
C GLY A 23 -16.21 15.66 -13.55
N GLU A 24 -16.09 16.70 -12.72
CA GLU A 24 -14.99 16.87 -11.78
C GLU A 24 -14.98 15.72 -10.76
N ARG A 25 -13.80 15.16 -10.51
CA ARG A 25 -13.59 14.07 -9.54
C ARG A 25 -12.74 14.58 -8.38
N ILE A 26 -13.30 14.48 -7.18
CA ILE A 26 -12.62 14.86 -5.94
C ILE A 26 -12.42 13.59 -5.12
N CYS A 27 -11.18 13.32 -4.71
CA CYS A 27 -10.90 12.25 -3.76
C CYS A 27 -11.39 12.69 -2.37
N ILE A 28 -12.35 11.96 -1.81
CA ILE A 28 -12.96 12.27 -0.50
C ILE A 28 -12.51 11.31 0.59
N GLU A 29 -12.06 10.11 0.21
CA GLU A 29 -11.50 9.12 1.12
C GLU A 29 -10.34 8.42 0.42
N ARG A 30 -9.22 8.26 1.13
CA ARG A 30 -8.02 7.57 0.64
C ARG A 30 -7.84 6.26 1.37
N GLU A 31 -7.23 5.31 0.68
CA GLU A 31 -6.78 4.07 1.29
C GLU A 31 -5.91 4.36 2.52
N VAL A 32 -6.26 3.75 3.65
CA VAL A 32 -5.45 3.78 4.87
C VAL A 32 -4.68 2.48 4.94
N LYS A 33 -3.38 2.56 4.67
CA LYS A 33 -2.47 1.43 4.81
C LYS A 33 -1.89 1.40 6.24
N PRO A 34 -1.67 0.22 6.82
CA PRO A 34 -1.08 0.12 8.15
C PRO A 34 0.37 0.61 8.15
N ASP A 35 0.89 1.04 9.30
CA ASP A 35 2.25 1.61 9.43
C ASP A 35 3.38 0.70 8.96
N TRP A 36 3.16 -0.62 8.93
CA TRP A 36 4.14 -1.60 8.44
C TRP A 36 4.07 -1.84 6.92
N HIS A 37 3.06 -1.29 6.24
CA HIS A 37 2.93 -1.41 4.79
C HIS A 37 4.11 -0.73 4.11
N LEU A 38 4.72 -1.45 3.16
CA LEU A 38 5.74 -0.91 2.27
C LEU A 38 5.17 -0.89 0.86
N GLU A 39 5.25 0.25 0.21
CA GLU A 39 5.03 0.35 -1.23
C GLU A 39 6.12 -0.42 -1.99
N ASP A 40 5.85 -0.81 -3.23
CA ASP A 40 6.78 -1.62 -4.04
C ASP A 40 8.18 -0.98 -4.17
N HIS A 41 8.24 0.35 -4.30
CA HIS A 41 9.50 1.08 -4.40
C HIS A 41 10.26 1.10 -3.06
N GLU A 42 9.57 1.24 -1.94
CA GLU A 42 10.19 1.18 -0.59
C GLU A 42 10.74 -0.21 -0.30
N PHE A 43 10.02 -1.25 -0.74
CA PHE A 43 10.52 -2.63 -0.67
C PHE A 43 11.75 -2.82 -1.55
N HIS A 44 11.76 -2.28 -2.76
CA HIS A 44 12.92 -2.33 -3.65
C HIS A 44 14.16 -1.64 -3.04
N ASP A 45 13.97 -0.46 -2.44
CA ASP A 45 15.03 0.27 -1.76
C ASP A 45 15.59 -0.53 -0.58
N CYS A 46 14.73 -1.20 0.19
CA CYS A 46 15.17 -2.14 1.23
C CYS A 46 16.08 -3.24 0.67
N MET A 47 15.74 -3.81 -0.49
CA MET A 47 16.57 -4.83 -1.14
C MET A 47 17.93 -4.28 -1.58
N ILE A 48 17.97 -3.05 -2.11
CA ILE A 48 19.21 -2.37 -2.49
C ILE A 48 20.10 -2.18 -1.26
N TYR A 49 19.59 -1.54 -0.19
CA TYR A 49 20.37 -1.28 1.02
C TYR A 49 20.86 -2.57 1.68
N ALA A 50 20.04 -3.63 1.66
CA ALA A 50 20.46 -4.94 2.13
C ALA A 50 21.62 -5.47 1.28
N THR A 51 21.55 -5.35 -0.04
CA THR A 51 22.60 -5.82 -0.97
C THR A 51 23.90 -5.03 -0.82
N GLU A 52 23.81 -3.73 -0.58
CA GLU A 52 24.95 -2.83 -0.34
C GLU A 52 25.66 -3.07 1.01
N GLY A 53 25.13 -3.97 1.84
CA GLY A 53 25.82 -4.47 3.02
C GLY A 53 25.26 -3.99 4.36
N ASN A 54 24.06 -3.40 4.40
CA ASN A 54 23.42 -3.02 5.66
C ASN A 54 23.10 -4.27 6.52
N LYS A 55 23.98 -4.57 7.48
CA LYS A 55 23.90 -5.78 8.31
C LYS A 55 22.68 -5.84 9.22
N THR A 56 22.21 -4.68 9.70
CA THR A 56 21.01 -4.63 10.55
C THR A 56 19.78 -5.01 9.72
N LEU A 57 19.64 -4.43 8.53
CA LEU A 57 18.55 -4.75 7.62
C LEU A 57 18.58 -6.22 7.18
N GLN A 58 19.75 -6.75 6.79
CA GLN A 58 19.93 -8.18 6.46
C GLN A 58 19.46 -9.12 7.59
N LYS A 59 19.76 -8.78 8.86
CA LYS A 59 19.31 -9.56 10.02
C LYS A 59 17.79 -9.49 10.20
N LEU A 60 17.19 -8.30 10.06
CA LEU A 60 15.74 -8.13 10.18
C LEU A 60 14.99 -8.88 9.08
N MET A 61 15.46 -8.79 7.83
CA MET A 61 14.89 -9.53 6.71
C MET A 61 15.01 -11.05 6.89
N SER A 62 16.12 -11.52 7.47
CA SER A 62 16.30 -12.95 7.80
C SER A 62 15.26 -13.43 8.82
N LYS A 63 14.95 -12.62 9.85
CA LYS A 63 13.88 -12.91 10.81
C LYS A 63 12.51 -12.91 10.13
N MET A 64 12.22 -11.92 9.28
CA MET A 64 10.98 -11.86 8.52
C MET A 64 10.78 -13.11 7.64
N LYS A 65 11.84 -13.56 6.95
CA LYS A 65 11.81 -14.79 6.14
C LYS A 65 11.55 -16.05 6.98
N MET A 66 12.15 -16.13 8.17
CA MET A 66 11.88 -17.22 9.11
C MET A 66 10.41 -17.22 9.54
N THR A 67 9.85 -16.08 9.95
CA THR A 67 8.43 -15.95 10.30
C THR A 67 7.52 -16.36 9.15
N TYR A 68 7.82 -15.91 7.92
CA TYR A 68 7.06 -16.29 6.73
C TYR A 68 7.05 -17.81 6.49
N ASN A 69 8.19 -18.49 6.69
CA ASN A 69 8.25 -19.94 6.55
C ASN A 69 7.42 -20.65 7.62
N LEU A 70 7.48 -20.20 8.87
CA LEU A 70 6.67 -20.77 9.96
C LEU A 70 5.17 -20.62 9.68
N LEU A 71 4.74 -19.48 9.14
CA LEU A 71 3.34 -19.26 8.75
C LEU A 71 2.84 -20.20 7.64
N LYS A 72 3.74 -20.82 6.86
CA LYS A 72 3.36 -21.81 5.84
C LYS A 72 3.29 -23.23 6.36
N GLU A 73 3.92 -23.48 7.52
CA GLU A 73 3.96 -24.79 8.16
C GLU A 73 2.74 -25.02 9.06
N ASP A 74 2.02 -23.94 9.44
CA ASP A 74 0.68 -23.96 10.05
C ASP A 74 -0.45 -23.96 8.99
#